data_AF-A0A383AMB2-F1
#
_entry.id   AF-A0A383AMB2-F1
#
_cell.length_a   1.000
_cell.length_b   1.000
_cell.length_c   1.000
_cell.angle_alpha   90.00
_cell.angle_beta   90.00
_cell.angle_gamma   90.00
#
_symmetry.space_group_name_H-M   'P 1'
#
loop_
_entity.id
_entity.type
_entity.pdbx_description
1 polymer ?
#
loop_
_entity_poly.entity_id
_entity_poly.type
_entity_poly.pdbx_seq_one_letter_code
_entity_poly.pdbx_strand_id
1 'polypeptide(L)'
;MSVLLDTLAYNTHYLGFNANMLANEMFLDSTSLRSSAVSHAKMLGYEVSSPRAAKAIITISLNTTDANKTMPAGTVFIAKVDDEDYQFVTIKDITASNIGNSIPFTEIDIYEGTYVTTKYVVDTSNP
;
A
#
# COMPACT_ATOMS: atom_id res chain seq x y z
N MET A 1 21.26 -14.36 51.30
CA MET A 1 19.94 -14.95 50.98
C MET A 1 18.96 -13.98 50.33
N SER A 2 19.01 -12.67 50.59
CA SER A 2 18.08 -11.69 50.00
C SER A 2 18.36 -11.37 48.52
N VAL A 3 19.63 -11.23 48.10
CA VAL A 3 19.99 -10.87 46.71
C VAL A 3 19.55 -11.92 45.69
N LEU A 4 19.71 -13.22 45.99
CA LEU A 4 19.27 -14.29 45.08
C LEU A 4 17.74 -14.29 44.91
N LEU A 5 16.99 -14.16 46.00
CA LEU A 5 15.53 -14.07 45.94
C LEU A 5 15.06 -12.84 45.15
N ASP A 6 15.75 -11.72 45.27
CA ASP A 6 15.44 -10.51 44.51
C ASP A 6 15.70 -10.70 43.01
N THR A 7 16.81 -11.34 42.62
CA THR A 7 17.09 -11.67 41.21
C THR A 7 16.08 -12.65 40.61
N LEU A 8 15.64 -13.65 41.37
CA LEU A 8 14.61 -14.60 40.91
C LEU A 8 13.24 -13.92 40.82
N ALA A 9 12.88 -13.08 41.80
CA ALA A 9 11.63 -12.31 41.79
C ALA A 9 11.58 -11.33 40.61
N TYR A 10 12.72 -10.71 40.27
CA TYR A 10 12.83 -9.87 39.09
C TYR A 10 12.58 -10.71 37.83
N ASN A 11 13.26 -11.85 37.67
CA ASN A 11 13.07 -12.71 36.49
C ASN A 11 11.60 -13.18 36.34
N THR A 12 10.96 -13.62 37.43
CA THR A 12 9.55 -14.04 37.41
C THR A 12 8.61 -12.87 37.13
N HIS A 13 8.89 -11.67 37.62
CA HIS A 13 8.11 -10.49 37.29
C HIS A 13 8.16 -10.18 35.78
N TYR A 14 9.34 -10.24 35.15
CA TYR A 14 9.46 -10.07 33.70
C TYR A 14 8.73 -11.15 32.91
N LEU A 15 8.87 -12.41 33.31
CA LEU A 15 8.15 -13.50 32.67
C LEU A 15 6.63 -13.35 32.84
N GLY A 16 6.18 -12.93 34.03
CA GLY A 16 4.77 -12.67 34.33
C GLY A 16 4.20 -11.51 33.50
N PHE A 17 4.95 -10.42 33.36
CA PHE A 17 4.56 -9.30 32.51
C PHE A 17 4.47 -9.72 31.03
N ASN A 18 5.47 -10.43 30.53
CA ASN A 18 5.48 -10.92 29.14
C ASN A 18 4.29 -11.86 28.88
N ALA A 19 3.99 -12.77 29.81
CA ALA A 19 2.84 -13.67 29.68
C ALA A 19 1.51 -12.92 29.73
N ASN A 20 1.38 -11.90 30.58
CA ASN A 20 0.16 -11.08 30.65
C ASN A 20 -0.06 -10.28 29.36
N MET A 21 0.99 -9.66 28.82
CA MET A 21 0.91 -8.94 27.55
C MET A 21 0.54 -9.88 26.41
N LEU A 22 1.13 -11.08 26.36
CA LEU A 22 0.81 -12.08 25.35
C LEU A 22 -0.65 -12.54 25.45
N ALA A 23 -1.16 -12.75 26.67
CA ALA A 23 -2.56 -13.13 26.89
C ALA A 23 -3.55 -12.08 26.36
N ASN A 24 -3.26 -10.79 26.54
CA ASN A 24 -4.08 -9.72 25.97
C ASN A 24 -4.05 -9.74 24.44
N GLU A 25 -2.91 -10.09 23.83
CA GLU A 25 -2.76 -10.20 22.38
C GLU A 25 -3.44 -11.44 21.77
N MET A 26 -3.87 -12.42 22.58
CA MET A 26 -4.56 -13.64 22.09
C MET A 26 -6.01 -13.40 21.67
N PHE A 27 -6.65 -12.32 22.13
CA PHE A 27 -8.05 -12.04 21.83
C PHE A 27 -8.20 -10.68 21.13
N LEU A 28 -9.12 -10.61 20.17
CA LEU A 28 -9.38 -9.41 19.37
C LEU A 28 -9.83 -8.20 20.21
N ASP A 29 -10.56 -8.44 21.29
CA ASP A 29 -11.12 -7.34 22.10
C ASP A 29 -10.12 -6.79 23.13
N SER A 30 -9.06 -7.54 23.46
CA SER A 30 -8.03 -7.14 24.43
C SER A 30 -6.68 -6.78 23.81
N THR A 31 -6.46 -7.08 22.53
CA THR A 31 -5.20 -6.79 21.84
C THR A 31 -4.96 -5.28 21.73
N SER A 32 -3.71 -4.88 21.96
CA SER A 32 -3.26 -3.50 21.78
C SER A 32 -2.40 -3.33 20.53
N LEU A 33 -1.73 -4.40 20.06
CA LEU A 33 -0.93 -4.36 18.84
C LEU A 33 -1.82 -4.47 17.59
N ARG A 34 -1.72 -3.49 16.69
CA ARG A 34 -2.45 -3.48 15.41
C ARG A 34 -2.21 -4.76 14.59
N SER A 35 -0.99 -5.31 14.62
CA SER A 35 -0.65 -6.54 13.89
C SER A 35 -1.47 -7.75 14.37
N SER A 36 -1.67 -7.88 15.69
CA SER A 36 -2.47 -8.96 16.27
C SER A 36 -3.94 -8.77 15.93
N ALA A 37 -4.47 -7.55 16.05
CA ALA A 37 -5.85 -7.24 15.66
C ALA A 37 -6.11 -7.54 14.18
N VAL A 38 -5.21 -7.16 13.27
CA VAL A 38 -5.30 -7.47 11.83
C VAL A 38 -5.25 -8.98 11.59
N SER A 39 -4.39 -9.72 12.30
CA SER A 39 -4.28 -11.18 12.19
C SER A 39 -5.57 -11.89 12.63
N HIS A 40 -6.13 -11.48 13.78
CA HIS A 40 -7.39 -12.02 14.29
C HIS A 40 -8.55 -11.68 13.36
N ALA A 41 -8.63 -10.46 12.85
CA ALA A 41 -9.65 -10.06 11.89
C ALA A 41 -9.57 -10.88 10.58
N LYS A 42 -8.35 -11.21 10.13
CA LYS A 42 -8.13 -12.07 8.95
C LYS A 42 -8.67 -13.48 9.16
N MET A 43 -8.56 -14.04 10.37
CA MET A 43 -9.16 -15.34 10.70
C MET A 43 -10.69 -15.32 10.63
N LEU A 44 -11.31 -14.17 10.90
CA LEU A 44 -12.76 -13.95 10.77
C LEU A 44 -13.21 -13.63 9.34
N GLY A 45 -12.29 -13.64 8.37
CA GLY A 45 -12.58 -13.30 6.97
C GLY A 45 -12.64 -11.80 6.68
N TYR A 46 -12.22 -10.95 7.62
CA TYR A 46 -12.12 -9.50 7.39
C TYR A 46 -10.67 -9.09 7.09
N GLU A 47 -10.47 -8.50 5.92
CA GLU A 47 -9.19 -7.89 5.55
C GLU A 47 -9.25 -6.37 5.78
N VAL A 48 -8.36 -5.89 6.64
CA VAL A 48 -8.26 -4.46 6.96
C VAL A 48 -7.70 -3.70 5.75
N SER A 49 -8.34 -2.58 5.39
CA SER A 49 -7.88 -1.77 4.27
C SER A 49 -6.50 -1.15 4.54
N SER A 50 -5.68 -1.12 3.48
CA SER A 50 -4.45 -0.34 3.44
C SER A 50 -4.75 1.13 3.09
N PRO A 51 -3.80 2.06 3.34
CA PRO A 51 -3.89 3.42 2.82
C PRO A 51 -4.18 3.40 1.31
N ARG A 52 -5.11 4.25 0.88
CA ARG A 52 -5.51 4.35 -0.54
C ARG A 52 -4.81 5.54 -1.18
N ALA A 53 -4.25 5.33 -2.38
CA ALA A 53 -3.67 6.39 -3.18
C ALA A 53 -4.72 7.45 -3.53
N ALA A 54 -4.30 8.72 -3.58
CA ALA A 54 -5.12 9.80 -4.10
C ALA A 54 -5.41 9.58 -5.60
N LYS A 55 -6.61 9.96 -6.03
CA LYS A 55 -7.06 9.81 -7.43
C LYS A 55 -7.39 11.19 -8.01
N ALA A 56 -6.96 11.43 -9.25
CA ALA A 56 -7.39 12.59 -10.03
C ALA A 56 -7.83 12.17 -11.44
N ILE A 57 -8.69 12.99 -12.05
CA ILE A 57 -9.19 12.80 -13.41
C ILE A 57 -8.68 13.97 -14.23
N ILE A 58 -7.93 13.68 -15.29
CA ILE A 58 -7.33 14.70 -16.15
C ILE A 58 -7.71 14.51 -17.62
N THR A 59 -7.67 15.61 -18.36
CA THR A 59 -7.83 15.62 -19.82
C THR A 59 -6.58 16.24 -20.42
N ILE A 60 -5.93 15.51 -21.35
CA ILE A 60 -4.68 15.92 -21.99
C ILE A 60 -4.89 15.94 -23.50
N SER A 61 -4.31 16.93 -24.17
CA SER A 61 -4.34 17.05 -25.63
C SER A 61 -2.92 16.95 -26.16
N LEU A 62 -2.62 15.91 -26.95
CA LEU A 62 -1.31 15.71 -27.58
C LEU A 62 -1.36 16.20 -29.02
N ASN A 63 -0.69 17.32 -29.30
CA ASN A 63 -0.54 17.83 -30.66
C ASN A 63 0.38 16.91 -31.48
N THR A 64 -0.18 16.20 -32.46
CA THR A 64 0.56 15.31 -33.37
C THR A 64 -0.17 15.16 -34.70
N THR A 65 0.55 14.74 -35.74
CA THR A 65 0.00 14.33 -37.04
C THR A 65 -0.26 12.82 -37.14
N ASP A 66 0.18 12.03 -36.14
CA ASP A 66 -0.05 10.59 -36.10
C ASP A 66 -1.54 10.26 -36.02
N ALA A 67 -1.98 9.16 -36.64
CA ALA A 67 -3.39 8.77 -36.63
C ALA A 67 -3.88 8.30 -35.24
N ASN A 68 -2.99 7.66 -34.46
CA ASN A 68 -3.27 7.19 -33.11
C ASN A 68 -2.01 7.23 -32.24
N LYS A 69 -2.20 7.27 -30.91
CA LYS A 69 -1.11 7.19 -29.95
C LYS A 69 -1.58 6.49 -28.67
N THR A 70 -0.67 5.72 -28.10
CA THR A 70 -0.87 5.04 -26.81
C THR A 70 -0.02 5.70 -25.74
N MET A 71 -0.67 6.10 -24.65
CA MET A 71 -0.03 6.46 -23.39
C MET A 71 0.15 5.18 -22.58
N PRO A 72 1.39 4.73 -22.32
CA PRO A 72 1.63 3.51 -21.57
C PRO A 72 1.25 3.66 -20.09
N ALA A 73 0.96 2.55 -19.43
CA ALA A 73 0.89 2.46 -17.99
C ALA A 73 2.22 2.89 -17.36
N GLY A 74 2.14 3.60 -16.23
CA GLY A 74 3.31 4.18 -15.56
C GLY A 74 3.75 5.53 -16.13
N THR A 75 2.96 6.17 -16.99
CA THR A 75 3.24 7.56 -17.41
C THR A 75 3.13 8.48 -16.20
N VAL A 76 4.18 9.26 -15.93
CA VAL A 76 4.31 10.09 -14.73
C VAL A 76 3.77 11.51 -14.96
N PHE A 77 3.00 11.99 -14.00
CA PHE A 77 2.55 13.37 -13.86
C PHE A 77 3.00 13.91 -12.50
N ILE A 78 3.30 15.20 -12.43
CA ILE A 78 3.69 15.86 -11.18
C ILE A 78 2.63 16.92 -10.87
N ALA A 79 2.05 16.82 -9.67
CA ALA A 79 1.18 17.86 -9.12
C ALA A 79 1.94 18.57 -8.01
N LYS A 80 2.00 19.90 -8.06
CA LYS A 80 2.48 20.72 -6.95
C LYS A 80 1.33 21.05 -6.03
N VAL A 81 1.48 20.72 -4.76
CA VAL A 81 0.62 21.22 -3.68
C VAL A 81 1.54 22.03 -2.77
N ASP A 82 1.28 23.34 -2.70
CA ASP A 82 2.19 24.31 -2.08
C ASP A 82 3.61 24.23 -2.67
N ASP A 83 4.61 23.90 -1.85
CA ASP A 83 6.02 23.75 -2.25
C ASP A 83 6.45 22.28 -2.41
N GLU A 84 5.52 21.32 -2.31
CA GLU A 84 5.81 19.88 -2.39
C GLU A 84 5.29 19.24 -3.69
N ASP A 85 6.16 18.44 -4.32
CA ASP A 85 5.87 17.72 -5.56
C ASP A 85 5.30 16.33 -5.25
N TYR A 86 4.08 16.07 -5.75
CA TYR A 86 3.42 14.77 -5.65
C TYR A 86 3.40 14.09 -7.02
N GLN A 87 3.82 12.82 -7.04
CA GLN A 87 3.88 12.02 -8.26
C GLN A 87 2.57 11.25 -8.47
N PHE A 88 2.04 11.32 -9.68
CA PHE A 88 0.88 10.55 -10.14
C PHE A 88 1.24 9.71 -11.35
N VAL A 89 0.61 8.54 -11.48
CA VAL A 89 0.86 7.58 -12.57
C VAL A 89 -0.43 7.06 -13.19
N THR A 90 -0.37 6.72 -14.47
CA THR A 90 -1.41 5.91 -15.13
C THR A 90 -1.26 4.44 -14.74
N ILE A 91 -2.39 3.74 -14.56
CA ILE A 91 -2.38 2.31 -14.19
C ILE A 91 -2.58 1.36 -15.37
N LYS A 92 -2.96 1.90 -16.54
CA LYS A 92 -3.28 1.14 -17.74
C LYS A 92 -2.83 1.87 -19.00
N ASP A 93 -2.61 1.12 -20.06
CA ASP A 93 -2.37 1.66 -21.39
C ASP A 93 -3.66 2.29 -21.92
N ILE A 94 -3.55 3.50 -22.44
CA ILE A 94 -4.68 4.24 -23.02
C ILE A 94 -4.32 4.63 -24.44
N THR A 95 -5.12 4.19 -25.40
CA THR A 95 -4.95 4.53 -26.82
C THR A 95 -6.04 5.51 -27.24
N ALA A 96 -5.66 6.61 -27.88
CA ALA A 96 -6.58 7.58 -28.45
C ALA A 96 -6.22 7.88 -29.92
N SER A 97 -7.23 8.34 -30.66
CA SER A 97 -7.12 8.65 -32.09
C SER A 97 -7.10 10.16 -32.31
N ASN A 98 -6.53 10.58 -33.45
CA ASN A 98 -6.38 11.99 -33.79
C ASN A 98 -7.70 12.61 -34.24
N ILE A 99 -7.96 13.81 -33.75
CA ILE A 99 -9.06 14.68 -34.15
C ILE A 99 -8.44 16.05 -34.47
N GLY A 100 -8.32 16.36 -35.76
CA GLY A 100 -7.93 17.70 -36.21
C GLY A 100 -6.56 18.17 -35.71
N ASN A 101 -5.53 17.33 -35.90
CA ASN A 101 -4.12 17.58 -35.53
C ASN A 101 -3.80 17.52 -34.02
N SER A 102 -4.72 17.00 -33.21
CA SER A 102 -4.44 16.63 -31.82
C SER A 102 -5.11 15.30 -31.45
N ILE A 103 -4.45 14.54 -30.59
CA ILE A 103 -5.00 13.33 -29.95
C ILE A 103 -5.45 13.71 -28.54
N PRO A 104 -6.78 13.81 -28.28
CA PRO A 104 -7.30 14.05 -26.95
C PRO A 104 -7.37 12.74 -26.14
N PHE A 105 -6.76 12.75 -24.96
CA PHE A 105 -6.93 11.77 -23.90
C PHE A 105 -7.89 12.36 -22.85
N THR A 106 -9.16 11.98 -22.92
CA THR A 106 -10.22 12.50 -22.04
C THR A 106 -10.50 11.54 -20.88
N GLU A 107 -10.80 12.10 -19.70
CA GLU A 107 -11.22 11.36 -18.50
C GLU A 107 -10.21 10.28 -18.07
N ILE A 108 -8.93 10.66 -18.01
CA ILE A 108 -7.86 9.76 -17.61
C ILE A 108 -7.73 9.76 -16.09
N ASP A 109 -7.93 8.58 -15.51
CA ASP A 109 -7.68 8.31 -14.11
C ASP A 109 -6.17 8.19 -13.85
N ILE A 110 -5.65 9.07 -12.99
CA ILE A 110 -4.29 9.03 -12.47
C ILE A 110 -4.30 8.79 -10.96
N TYR A 111 -3.30 8.05 -10.48
CA TYR A 111 -3.17 7.64 -9.09
C TYR A 111 -1.85 8.09 -8.51
N GLU A 112 -1.87 8.60 -7.29
CA GLU A 112 -0.67 9.01 -6.58
C GLU A 112 0.24 7.81 -6.27
N GLY A 113 1.55 8.02 -6.40
CA GLY A 113 2.58 7.02 -6.11
C GLY A 113 3.41 6.62 -7.33
N THR A 114 4.02 5.43 -7.24
CA THR A 114 4.93 4.88 -8.27
C THR A 114 4.39 3.57 -8.81
N TYR A 115 4.45 3.41 -10.13
CA TYR A 115 4.05 2.17 -10.79
C TYR A 115 5.19 1.14 -10.72
N VAL A 116 4.99 0.06 -9.96
CA VAL A 116 5.99 -0.99 -9.74
C VAL A 116 5.49 -2.33 -10.27
N THR A 117 6.34 -3.03 -11.03
CA THR A 117 6.07 -4.40 -11.48
C THR A 117 7.09 -5.35 -10.86
N THR A 118 6.60 -6.42 -10.24
CA THR A 118 7.43 -7.47 -9.63
C THR A 118 7.11 -8.81 -10.27
N LYS A 119 8.15 -9.47 -10.80
CA LYS A 119 8.07 -10.84 -11.33
C LYS A 119 8.78 -11.79 -10.39
N TYR A 120 8.13 -12.88 -10.01
CA TYR A 120 8.72 -13.96 -9.23
C TYR A 120 8.44 -15.31 -9.89
N VAL A 121 9.36 -16.26 -9.71
CA VAL A 121 9.16 -17.66 -10.10
C VAL A 121 8.57 -18.38 -8.89
N VAL A 122 7.47 -19.09 -9.08
CA VAL A 122 6.86 -19.89 -8.01
C VAL A 122 7.64 -21.19 -7.89
N ASP A 123 8.20 -21.45 -6.71
CA ASP A 123 8.79 -22.73 -6.36
C ASP A 123 7.81 -23.50 -5.46
N THR A 124 7.38 -24.68 -5.91
CA THR A 124 6.51 -25.58 -5.14
C THR A 124 7.27 -26.80 -4.61
N SER A 125 8.60 -26.79 -4.68
CA SER A 125 9.44 -27.96 -4.38
C SER A 125 9.58 -28.29 -2.89
N ASN A 126 8.97 -27.52 -1.99
CA ASN A 126 8.70 -27.90 -0.61
C ASN A 126 7.45 -27.15 -0.13
N PRO A 127 6.31 -27.82 0.12
CA PRO A 127 5.17 -27.19 0.78
C PRO A 127 5.48 -26.82 2.23
#